data_AF-A0A1M5A1L3-F1
#
_entry.id   AF-A0A1M5A1L3-F1
#
_cell.length_a   1.000
_cell.length_b   1.000
_cell.length_c   1.000
_cell.angle_alpha   90.00
_cell.angle_beta   90.00
_cell.angle_gamma   90.00
#
_symmetry.space_group_name_H-M   'P 1'
#
loop_
_entity.id
_entity.type
_entity.pdbx_description
1 polymer ?
#
loop_
_entity_poly.entity_id
_entity_poly.type
_entity_poly.pdbx_seq_one_letter_code
_entity_poly.pdbx_strand_id
1 'polypeptide(L)'
;MKLSLLLLAAMPVAMYAQDSIAVRSNDMYPNTFSSGSAHVQPFNNASRRFNDWSVSIGGGAAFMVHSDLKSITDQKINWGYNSYISLDKQISHLFGISLIYQKGETTQKAQLEGTAGIAAGIGEAKTKYNQIALMGDVNFSNLLRRVDNHSPYRWAMHGYAGIGIMSFNTSLHDNNEFRWSTVPARIPLFINQKLDINSLYYQLGLGIKYNVSRLIDLEARTMYMISGDDEFDGGGYAGPADYDPSSNVSKYNMINKRRSDNAWTVNLGLSFKLGKHMTHLAWHDPLQEAYYRASVLENKSPELIVCEKGDADNDGVCDDWDRQPDTPSGARVDGAGVALDIDMDGVIDLNDKCVTVPGPVENQGCPTNK
;
A
#
# COMPACT_ATOMS: atom_id res chain seq x y z
N MET A 1 -16.49 13.49 30.64
CA MET A 1 -15.11 13.73 30.15
C MET A 1 -14.11 13.05 31.08
N LYS A 2 -13.48 11.93 30.67
CA LYS A 2 -12.24 11.34 31.26
C LYS A 2 -11.89 9.91 30.79
N LEU A 3 -12.52 9.38 29.73
CA LEU A 3 -12.06 8.13 29.09
C LEU A 3 -11.33 8.36 27.75
N SER A 4 -11.70 9.43 27.02
CA SER A 4 -11.14 9.79 25.71
C SER A 4 -9.70 10.31 25.75
N LEU A 5 -9.24 10.90 26.87
CA LEU A 5 -7.84 11.30 27.03
C LEU A 5 -6.89 10.12 27.25
N LEU A 6 -7.40 9.00 27.77
CA LEU A 6 -6.58 7.84 28.13
C LEU A 6 -6.15 7.05 26.89
N LEU A 7 -6.96 7.03 25.82
CA LEU A 7 -6.60 6.46 24.52
C LEU A 7 -5.54 7.29 23.77
N LEU A 8 -5.58 8.61 23.89
CA LEU A 8 -4.58 9.51 23.29
C LEU A 8 -3.21 9.40 23.98
N ALA A 9 -3.18 9.07 25.28
CA ALA A 9 -1.95 8.79 26.02
C ALA A 9 -1.41 7.37 25.78
N ALA A 10 -2.26 6.41 25.40
CA ALA A 10 -1.85 5.03 25.13
C ALA A 10 -1.08 4.86 23.81
N MET A 11 -1.38 5.66 22.77
CA MET A 11 -0.66 5.60 21.50
C MET A 11 0.84 5.90 21.61
N PRO A 12 1.29 6.99 22.24
CA PRO A 12 2.73 7.25 22.37
C PRO A 12 3.42 6.19 23.24
N VAL A 13 2.78 5.66 24.28
CA VAL A 13 3.36 4.59 25.12
C VAL A 13 3.54 3.27 24.35
N ALA A 14 2.60 2.93 23.45
CA ALA A 14 2.75 1.77 22.57
C ALA A 14 3.84 1.97 21.49
N MET A 15 4.06 3.22 21.04
CA MET A 15 5.15 3.55 20.11
C MET A 15 6.53 3.55 20.78
N TYR A 16 6.62 4.01 22.03
CA TYR A 16 7.86 3.94 22.84
C TYR A 16 8.20 2.52 23.31
N ALA A 17 7.22 1.59 23.36
CA ALA A 17 7.49 0.18 23.63
C ALA A 17 8.20 -0.53 22.46
N GLN A 18 8.23 0.07 21.27
CA GLN A 18 8.99 -0.40 20.12
C GLN A 18 10.39 0.23 20.01
N ASP A 19 10.77 1.14 20.92
CA ASP A 19 12.16 1.56 21.03
C ASP A 19 12.99 0.36 21.48
N SER A 20 13.63 -0.22 20.48
CA SER A 20 14.66 -1.24 20.54
C SER A 20 15.34 -1.31 21.89
N ILE A 21 15.31 -2.51 22.49
CA ILE A 21 16.41 -2.99 23.31
C ILE A 21 17.65 -2.77 22.44
N ALA A 22 18.38 -1.69 22.70
CA ALA A 22 19.49 -1.27 21.89
C ALA A 22 20.51 -2.41 21.88
N VAL A 23 20.62 -3.11 20.75
CA VAL A 23 21.73 -4.02 20.49
C VAL A 23 22.97 -3.14 20.36
N ARG A 24 23.63 -2.89 21.51
CA ARG A 24 24.91 -2.17 21.62
C ARG A 24 26.10 -3.09 21.34
N SER A 25 25.94 -4.10 20.49
CA SER A 25 27.07 -4.96 20.10
C SER A 25 26.94 -5.33 18.63
N ASN A 26 27.84 -4.78 17.82
CA ASN A 26 28.08 -5.27 16.45
C ASN A 26 28.78 -6.64 16.44
N ASP A 27 29.20 -7.17 17.60
CA ASP A 27 30.11 -8.31 17.69
C ASP A 27 29.45 -9.64 18.05
N MET A 28 28.12 -9.72 18.19
CA MET A 28 27.43 -10.98 18.50
C MET A 28 26.35 -11.26 17.46
N TYR A 29 26.81 -11.85 16.37
CA TYR A 29 25.98 -12.52 15.37
C TYR A 29 25.97 -14.02 15.67
N PRO A 30 24.83 -14.73 15.65
CA PRO A 30 23.43 -14.28 15.55
C PRO A 30 22.81 -13.94 16.93
N ASN A 31 21.77 -13.09 16.97
CA ASN A 31 20.99 -12.83 18.18
C ASN A 31 19.48 -13.03 17.96
N THR A 32 18.72 -13.22 19.05
CA THR A 32 17.29 -13.58 19.04
C THR A 32 16.35 -12.52 18.47
N PHE A 33 16.85 -11.35 18.08
CA PHE A 33 16.07 -10.23 17.58
C PHE A 33 16.44 -9.82 16.14
N SER A 34 17.40 -10.51 15.50
CA SER A 34 17.73 -10.31 14.09
C SER A 34 17.15 -11.44 13.25
N SER A 35 16.80 -11.14 11.99
CA SER A 35 16.35 -12.14 11.01
C SER A 35 17.46 -13.09 10.54
N GLY A 36 18.62 -13.11 11.21
CA GLY A 36 19.83 -13.78 10.71
C GLY A 36 20.49 -13.08 9.50
N SER A 37 19.97 -11.92 9.05
CA SER A 37 20.60 -11.09 8.02
C SER A 37 21.79 -10.29 8.54
N ALA A 38 23.00 -10.56 8.04
CA ALA A 38 24.21 -9.78 8.33
C ALA A 38 24.09 -8.28 7.95
N HIS A 39 23.05 -7.91 7.20
CA HIS A 39 22.78 -6.54 6.76
C HIS A 39 21.52 -6.01 7.45
N VAL A 40 21.68 -5.46 8.65
CA VAL A 40 20.63 -4.69 9.35
C VAL A 40 20.87 -3.21 9.06
N GLN A 41 19.85 -2.52 8.54
CA GLN A 41 19.91 -1.08 8.29
C GLN A 41 19.05 -0.35 9.33
N PRO A 42 19.50 0.78 9.88
CA PRO A 42 18.67 1.59 10.78
C PRO A 42 17.40 2.08 10.05
N PHE A 43 16.28 2.14 10.78
CA PHE A 43 15.01 2.66 10.26
C PHE A 43 15.06 4.19 10.18
N ASN A 44 15.75 4.71 9.16
CA ASN A 44 15.93 6.14 8.92
C ASN A 44 15.63 6.49 7.46
N ASN A 45 15.66 7.78 7.13
CA ASN A 45 15.38 8.23 5.76
C ASN A 45 16.46 7.82 4.75
N ALA A 46 17.68 7.49 5.21
CA ALA A 46 18.77 7.10 4.33
C ALA A 46 18.62 5.68 3.80
N SER A 47 18.00 4.77 4.57
CA SER A 47 17.72 3.39 4.15
C SER A 47 16.45 3.24 3.30
N ARG A 48 15.71 4.33 3.04
CA ARG A 48 14.53 4.29 2.17
C ARG A 48 14.91 3.92 0.74
N ARG A 49 14.21 2.93 0.19
CA ARG A 49 14.38 2.48 -1.21
C ARG A 49 13.32 3.02 -2.15
N PHE A 50 12.21 3.54 -1.61
CA PHE A 50 11.01 3.91 -2.36
C PHE A 50 10.56 5.32 -2.04
N ASN A 51 9.94 5.97 -3.03
CA ASN A 51 9.13 7.16 -2.77
C ASN A 51 7.85 6.72 -2.04
N ASP A 52 7.43 7.50 -1.07
CA ASP A 52 6.31 7.15 -0.18
C ASP A 52 5.38 8.35 0.09
N TRP A 53 5.62 9.46 -0.59
CA TRP A 53 4.77 10.65 -0.58
C TRP A 53 4.22 10.91 -1.97
N SER A 54 2.97 11.36 -2.05
CA SER A 54 2.40 11.90 -3.27
C SER A 54 1.47 13.07 -2.98
N VAL A 55 1.25 13.90 -3.99
CA VAL A 55 0.20 14.93 -3.98
C VAL A 55 -0.79 14.58 -5.06
N SER A 56 -2.05 14.38 -4.69
CA SER A 56 -3.12 14.11 -5.65
C SER A 56 -4.00 15.33 -5.82
N ILE A 57 -4.36 15.64 -7.06
CA ILE A 57 -5.32 16.70 -7.40
C ILE A 57 -6.35 16.13 -8.37
N GLY A 58 -7.60 16.55 -8.24
CA GLY A 58 -8.63 16.10 -9.15
C GLY A 58 -9.96 16.77 -8.94
N GLY A 59 -10.94 16.34 -9.73
CA GLY A 59 -12.30 16.81 -9.61
C GLY A 59 -13.25 16.06 -10.54
N GLY A 60 -14.53 16.35 -10.39
CA GLY A 60 -15.58 15.74 -11.18
C GLY A 60 -16.95 16.13 -10.67
N ALA A 61 -17.89 15.21 -10.78
CA ALA A 61 -19.30 15.47 -10.48
C ALA A 61 -19.63 15.16 -9.01
N ALA A 62 -20.57 15.93 -8.47
CA ALA A 62 -21.13 15.73 -7.13
C ALA A 62 -22.66 15.66 -7.21
N PHE A 63 -23.23 14.73 -6.44
CA PHE A 63 -24.66 14.45 -6.45
C PHE A 63 -25.16 14.23 -5.02
N MET A 64 -26.22 14.92 -4.64
CA MET A 64 -26.98 14.59 -3.45
C MET A 64 -27.86 13.36 -3.77
N VAL A 65 -27.69 12.26 -3.04
CA VAL A 65 -28.31 10.97 -3.41
C VAL A 65 -29.21 10.39 -2.32
N HIS A 66 -28.72 10.34 -1.08
CA HIS A 66 -29.50 9.81 0.04
C HIS A 66 -29.81 10.95 1.00
N SER A 67 -30.88 11.65 0.67
CA SER A 67 -31.33 12.89 1.30
C SER A 67 -32.84 13.10 1.01
N ASP A 68 -33.40 14.20 1.49
CA ASP A 68 -34.73 14.66 1.11
C ASP A 68 -34.75 15.23 -0.32
N LEU A 69 -33.87 16.19 -0.58
CA LEU A 69 -33.64 16.80 -1.88
C LEU A 69 -32.54 16.06 -2.64
N LYS A 70 -32.85 15.57 -3.84
CA LYS A 70 -31.95 14.71 -4.62
C LYS A 70 -31.46 15.40 -5.90
N SER A 71 -30.21 15.16 -6.24
CA SER A 71 -29.62 15.57 -7.52
C SER A 71 -30.11 14.69 -8.68
N ILE A 72 -30.38 13.41 -8.41
CA ILE A 72 -30.85 12.45 -9.41
C ILE A 72 -32.33 12.18 -9.14
N THR A 73 -33.18 12.56 -10.09
CA THR A 73 -34.60 12.23 -10.10
C THR A 73 -34.93 11.37 -11.33
N ASP A 74 -36.11 10.76 -11.36
CA ASP A 74 -36.50 9.76 -12.39
C ASP A 74 -36.35 10.23 -13.85
N GLN A 75 -36.25 11.53 -14.09
CA GLN A 75 -36.24 12.10 -15.44
C GLN A 75 -35.04 13.00 -15.73
N LYS A 76 -34.30 13.48 -14.72
CA LYS A 76 -33.20 14.46 -14.90
C LYS A 76 -32.10 14.32 -13.85
N ILE A 77 -30.87 14.58 -14.29
CA ILE A 77 -29.68 14.69 -13.44
C ILE A 77 -29.35 16.16 -13.27
N ASN A 78 -29.31 16.62 -12.02
CA ASN A 78 -28.81 17.94 -11.64
C ASN A 78 -27.34 17.81 -11.27
N TRP A 79 -26.47 18.40 -12.09
CA TRP A 79 -25.03 18.25 -11.95
C TRP A 79 -24.48 19.22 -10.91
N GLY A 80 -23.81 18.67 -9.91
CA GLY A 80 -22.86 19.38 -9.07
C GLY A 80 -21.42 19.15 -9.50
N TYR A 81 -20.48 19.80 -8.82
CA TYR A 81 -19.06 19.57 -8.99
C TYR A 81 -18.34 19.34 -7.66
N ASN A 82 -17.24 18.62 -7.72
CA ASN A 82 -16.31 18.42 -6.62
C ASN A 82 -14.88 18.61 -7.12
N SER A 83 -14.03 19.22 -6.32
CA SER A 83 -12.58 19.26 -6.53
C SER A 83 -11.87 18.87 -5.24
N TYR A 84 -10.70 18.27 -5.38
CA TYR A 84 -9.90 17.86 -4.24
C TYR A 84 -8.41 18.07 -4.48
N ILE A 85 -7.72 18.28 -3.37
CA ILE A 85 -6.27 18.14 -3.25
C ILE A 85 -5.98 17.27 -2.03
N SER A 86 -5.09 16.29 -2.17
CA SER A 86 -4.63 15.48 -1.05
C SER A 86 -3.12 15.39 -1.01
N LEU A 87 -2.60 15.34 0.22
CA LEU A 87 -1.25 14.93 0.52
C LEU A 87 -1.31 13.51 1.04
N ASP A 88 -0.73 12.57 0.30
CA ASP A 88 -0.81 11.14 0.58
C ASP A 88 0.55 10.63 1.05
N LYS A 89 0.52 9.81 2.09
CA LYS A 89 1.66 9.12 2.65
C LYS A 89 1.41 7.62 2.59
N GLN A 90 2.22 6.91 1.83
CA GLN A 90 2.25 5.45 1.85
C GLN A 90 3.04 4.98 3.09
N ILE A 91 2.38 4.25 3.99
CA ILE A 91 3.01 3.69 5.20
C ILE A 91 3.63 2.32 4.90
N SER A 92 2.93 1.51 4.10
CA SER A 92 3.40 0.21 3.61
C SER A 92 2.94 -0.01 2.16
N HIS A 93 3.39 -1.06 1.49
CA HIS A 93 2.90 -1.41 0.15
C HIS A 93 1.36 -1.63 0.10
N LEU A 94 0.70 -1.86 1.25
CA LEU A 94 -0.75 -2.05 1.37
C LEU A 94 -1.48 -0.80 1.87
N PHE A 95 -0.93 -0.09 2.85
CA PHE A 95 -1.64 0.95 3.58
C PHE A 95 -1.03 2.33 3.38
N GLY A 96 -1.90 3.32 3.12
CA GLY A 96 -1.57 4.73 3.07
C GLY A 96 -2.50 5.56 3.95
N ILE A 97 -2.09 6.79 4.22
CA ILE A 97 -2.87 7.81 4.92
C ILE A 97 -2.82 9.08 4.08
N SER A 98 -3.97 9.74 3.94
CA SER A 98 -4.09 10.97 3.17
C SER A 98 -4.76 12.07 3.97
N LEU A 99 -4.19 13.27 3.95
CA LEU A 99 -4.88 14.49 4.35
C LEU A 99 -5.51 15.08 3.09
N ILE A 100 -6.83 15.19 3.06
CA ILE A 100 -7.58 15.66 1.89
C ILE A 100 -8.35 16.94 2.21
N TYR A 101 -8.27 17.91 1.31
CA TYR A 101 -9.16 19.06 1.26
C TYR A 101 -10.06 18.93 0.03
N GLN A 102 -11.35 19.13 0.21
CA GLN A 102 -12.35 19.07 -0.86
C GLN A 102 -13.22 20.31 -0.85
N LYS A 103 -13.63 20.74 -2.04
CA LYS A 103 -14.58 21.83 -2.24
C LYS A 103 -15.51 21.47 -3.38
N GLY A 104 -16.80 21.75 -3.21
CA GLY A 104 -17.77 21.43 -4.23
C GLY A 104 -19.09 22.14 -4.07
N GLU A 105 -19.99 21.87 -5.01
CA GLU A 105 -21.37 22.30 -5.00
C GLU A 105 -22.24 21.14 -5.48
N THR A 106 -23.29 20.79 -4.73
CA THR A 106 -24.38 19.94 -5.23
C THR A 106 -25.56 20.81 -5.65
N THR A 107 -26.33 20.33 -6.63
CA THR A 107 -27.65 20.90 -6.97
C THR A 107 -28.69 19.80 -6.85
N GLN A 108 -29.76 20.06 -6.11
CA GLN A 108 -30.75 19.05 -5.77
C GLN A 108 -32.16 19.64 -5.82
N LYS A 109 -33.16 18.77 -6.01
CA LYS A 109 -34.55 19.18 -6.12
C LYS A 109 -35.43 18.26 -5.29
N ALA A 110 -36.55 18.80 -4.83
CA ALA A 110 -37.65 18.03 -4.28
C ALA A 110 -38.98 18.71 -4.58
N GLN A 111 -40.05 17.96 -4.43
CA GLN A 111 -41.41 18.48 -4.46
C GLN A 111 -42.13 17.96 -3.22
N LEU A 112 -42.73 18.86 -2.45
CA LEU A 112 -43.57 18.50 -1.31
C LEU A 112 -44.83 17.77 -1.80
N GLU A 113 -45.46 16.98 -0.94
CA GLU A 113 -46.73 16.32 -1.26
C GLU A 113 -47.94 17.25 -0.99
N GLY A 114 -49.09 16.91 -1.58
CA GLY A 114 -50.37 17.56 -1.30
C GLY A 114 -50.47 19.02 -1.76
N THR A 115 -51.31 19.80 -1.07
CA THR A 115 -51.59 21.21 -1.41
C THR A 115 -50.36 22.10 -1.24
N ALA A 116 -49.49 21.81 -0.27
CA ALA A 116 -48.22 22.50 -0.07
C ALA A 116 -47.29 22.32 -1.27
N GLY A 117 -47.20 21.11 -1.82
CA GLY A 117 -46.46 20.80 -3.04
C GLY A 117 -46.95 21.53 -4.29
N ILE A 118 -48.26 21.67 -4.44
CA ILE A 118 -48.86 22.41 -5.57
C ILE A 118 -48.49 23.89 -5.49
N ALA A 119 -48.52 24.47 -4.28
CA ALA A 119 -48.19 25.87 -4.07
C ALA A 119 -46.68 26.15 -4.21
N ALA A 120 -45.83 25.33 -3.59
CA ALA A 120 -44.38 25.49 -3.61
C ALA A 120 -43.76 25.11 -4.97
N GLY A 121 -44.41 24.22 -5.73
CA GLY A 121 -43.84 23.67 -6.96
C GLY A 121 -42.61 22.81 -6.68
N ILE A 122 -41.65 22.82 -7.61
CA ILE A 122 -40.38 22.12 -7.44
C ILE A 122 -39.43 23.04 -6.68
N GLY A 123 -39.07 22.65 -5.47
CA GLY A 123 -38.00 23.28 -4.70
C GLY A 123 -36.65 22.93 -5.28
N GLU A 124 -35.79 23.93 -5.46
CA GLU A 124 -34.42 23.77 -5.93
C GLU A 124 -33.45 24.24 -4.85
N ALA A 125 -32.57 23.34 -4.41
CA ALA A 125 -31.51 23.68 -3.48
C ALA A 125 -30.12 23.48 -4.09
N LYS A 126 -29.19 24.30 -3.59
CA LYS A 126 -27.77 24.21 -3.90
C LYS A 126 -26.99 24.19 -2.60
N THR A 127 -26.03 23.28 -2.48
CA THR A 127 -25.17 23.18 -1.32
C THR A 127 -23.73 23.35 -1.72
N LYS A 128 -23.11 24.46 -1.31
CA LYS A 128 -21.66 24.68 -1.45
C LYS A 128 -20.97 24.18 -0.20
N TYR A 129 -19.98 23.31 -0.35
CA TYR A 129 -19.29 22.71 0.79
C TYR A 129 -17.77 22.84 0.72
N ASN A 130 -17.14 22.89 1.88
CA ASN A 130 -15.69 22.80 2.06
C ASN A 130 -15.39 21.77 3.15
N GLN A 131 -14.44 20.89 2.89
CA GLN A 131 -14.21 19.70 3.68
C GLN A 131 -12.71 19.50 3.91
N ILE A 132 -12.33 19.10 5.12
CA ILE A 132 -10.99 18.63 5.45
C ILE A 132 -11.16 17.27 6.13
N ALA A 133 -10.47 16.24 5.63
CA ALA A 133 -10.54 14.91 6.22
C ALA A 133 -9.18 14.22 6.28
N LEU A 134 -9.07 13.30 7.24
CA LEU A 134 -8.03 12.30 7.29
C LEU A 134 -8.60 10.98 6.74
N MET A 135 -7.94 10.42 5.74
CA MET A 135 -8.35 9.22 5.04
C MET A 135 -7.32 8.11 5.21
N GLY A 136 -7.76 6.89 5.43
CA GLY A 136 -6.98 5.67 5.16
C GLY A 136 -7.14 5.25 3.70
N ASP A 137 -6.06 4.76 3.11
CA ASP A 137 -6.00 4.16 1.77
C ASP A 137 -5.54 2.70 1.91
N VAL A 138 -6.32 1.76 1.37
CA VAL A 138 -5.97 0.34 1.28
C VAL A 138 -5.80 -0.04 -0.19
N ASN A 139 -4.61 -0.46 -0.57
CA ASN A 139 -4.32 -0.99 -1.90
C ASN A 139 -4.74 -2.47 -2.00
N PHE A 140 -5.96 -2.69 -2.48
CA PHE A 140 -6.52 -4.03 -2.65
C PHE A 140 -5.77 -4.87 -3.69
N SER A 141 -5.18 -4.25 -4.71
CA SER A 141 -4.41 -4.99 -5.71
C SER A 141 -3.14 -5.61 -5.13
N ASN A 142 -2.47 -4.92 -4.20
CA ASN A 142 -1.35 -5.51 -3.47
C ASN A 142 -1.82 -6.47 -2.36
N LEU A 143 -2.95 -6.19 -1.71
CA LEU A 143 -3.49 -7.07 -0.65
C LEU A 143 -3.92 -8.43 -1.20
N LEU A 144 -4.58 -8.42 -2.35
CA LEU A 144 -5.11 -9.62 -3.03
C LEU A 144 -4.13 -10.14 -4.10
N ARG A 145 -2.88 -9.67 -4.06
CA ARG A 145 -1.84 -10.13 -4.98
C ARG A 145 -1.58 -11.62 -4.75
N ARG A 146 -1.73 -12.39 -5.82
CA ARG A 146 -1.34 -13.79 -5.82
C ARG A 146 0.19 -13.92 -5.81
N VAL A 147 0.72 -14.81 -4.99
CA VAL A 147 2.16 -15.08 -4.87
C VAL A 147 2.78 -15.69 -6.12
N ASP A 148 1.99 -16.34 -6.98
CA ASP A 148 2.46 -16.93 -8.23
C ASP A 148 2.42 -15.96 -9.43
N ASN A 149 1.84 -14.77 -9.25
CA ASN A 149 1.77 -13.77 -10.31
C ASN A 149 2.96 -12.79 -10.26
N HIS A 150 3.85 -12.95 -11.23
CA HIS A 150 5.07 -12.15 -11.37
C HIS A 150 4.90 -10.91 -12.26
N SER A 151 3.70 -10.67 -12.79
CA SER A 151 3.44 -9.55 -13.71
C SER A 151 3.47 -8.19 -12.99
N PRO A 152 4.09 -7.16 -13.58
CA PRO A 152 4.03 -5.81 -13.03
C PRO A 152 2.63 -5.22 -13.22
N TYR A 153 1.98 -4.81 -12.13
CA TYR A 153 0.68 -4.12 -12.20
C TYR A 153 0.84 -2.69 -12.68
N ARG A 154 0.10 -2.34 -13.74
CA ARG A 154 -0.03 -0.95 -14.19
C ARG A 154 -1.27 -0.26 -13.65
N TRP A 155 -2.19 -0.99 -13.03
CA TRP A 155 -3.35 -0.42 -12.35
C TRP A 155 -3.52 -1.08 -10.98
N ALA A 156 -4.09 -0.32 -10.04
CA ALA A 156 -4.35 -0.77 -8.68
C ALA A 156 -5.74 -0.32 -8.22
N MET A 157 -6.44 -1.19 -7.52
CA MET A 157 -7.69 -0.88 -6.84
C MET A 157 -7.41 -0.42 -5.42
N HIS A 158 -8.08 0.65 -5.03
CA HIS A 158 -7.93 1.29 -3.74
C HIS A 158 -9.27 1.38 -3.02
N GLY A 159 -9.24 1.19 -1.70
CA GLY A 159 -10.35 1.49 -0.80
C GLY A 159 -10.00 2.67 0.08
N TYR A 160 -10.92 3.62 0.21
CA TYR A 160 -10.76 4.80 1.04
C TYR A 160 -11.80 4.82 2.14
N ALA A 161 -11.38 5.16 3.35
CA ALA A 161 -12.28 5.44 4.46
C ALA A 161 -11.68 6.50 5.35
N GLY A 162 -12.49 7.45 5.82
CA GLY A 162 -11.99 8.53 6.64
C GLY A 162 -13.05 9.34 7.33
N ILE A 163 -12.56 10.29 8.10
CA ILE A 163 -13.32 11.16 8.99
C ILE A 163 -12.78 12.57 8.84
N GLY A 164 -13.67 13.55 8.90
CA GLY A 164 -13.30 14.94 8.73
C GLY A 164 -14.31 15.90 9.30
N ILE A 165 -14.08 17.17 9.01
CA ILE A 165 -14.97 18.27 9.31
C ILE A 165 -15.42 18.93 8.02
N MET A 166 -16.67 19.40 7.99
CA MET A 166 -17.26 20.04 6.83
C MET A 166 -17.97 21.34 7.18
N SER A 167 -17.80 22.33 6.32
CA SER A 167 -18.69 23.49 6.29
C SER A 167 -19.53 23.44 5.05
N PHE A 168 -20.74 23.98 5.14
CA PHE A 168 -21.58 24.11 3.97
C PHE A 168 -22.49 25.32 4.08
N ASN A 169 -22.83 25.86 2.91
CA ASN A 169 -23.80 26.91 2.76
C ASN A 169 -24.84 26.42 1.75
N THR A 170 -26.09 26.31 2.19
CA THR A 170 -27.21 25.90 1.37
C THR A 170 -28.08 27.09 1.00
N SER A 171 -28.71 26.99 -0.17
CA SER A 171 -29.77 27.89 -0.57
C SER A 171 -30.91 27.09 -1.16
N LEU A 172 -32.13 27.23 -0.65
CA LEU A 172 -33.34 26.60 -1.17
C LEU A 172 -34.30 27.66 -1.72
N HIS A 173 -34.78 27.42 -2.94
CA HIS A 173 -35.72 28.28 -3.65
C HIS A 173 -36.97 27.49 -4.04
N ASP A 174 -38.15 28.03 -3.77
CA ASP A 174 -39.43 27.49 -4.24
C ASP A 174 -40.35 28.60 -4.78
N ASN A 175 -41.58 28.26 -5.19
CA ASN A 175 -42.56 29.22 -5.71
C ASN A 175 -43.49 29.82 -4.65
N ASN A 176 -43.34 29.46 -3.36
CA ASN A 176 -44.26 29.86 -2.29
C ASN A 176 -43.54 30.48 -1.08
N GLU A 177 -42.96 29.66 -0.20
CA GLU A 177 -42.39 30.10 1.07
C GLU A 177 -40.97 30.66 0.90
N PHE A 178 -40.16 29.99 0.11
CA PHE A 178 -38.75 30.27 -0.11
C PHE A 178 -38.48 30.97 -1.44
N ARG A 179 -39.32 31.94 -1.78
CA ARG A 179 -39.19 32.78 -2.98
C ARG A 179 -38.80 34.19 -2.61
N TRP A 180 -38.16 34.92 -3.54
CA TRP A 180 -38.05 36.36 -3.36
C TRP A 180 -39.40 37.04 -3.62
N SER A 181 -39.94 37.72 -2.62
CA SER A 181 -41.19 38.48 -2.75
C SER A 181 -41.18 39.67 -1.79
N THR A 182 -41.65 40.82 -2.25
CA THR A 182 -41.81 42.01 -1.40
C THR A 182 -43.21 42.09 -0.77
N VAL A 183 -44.22 41.42 -1.35
CA VAL A 183 -45.60 41.39 -0.83
C VAL A 183 -46.24 40.01 -1.08
N PRO A 184 -46.42 39.17 -0.04
CA PRO A 184 -45.82 39.28 1.30
C PRO A 184 -44.29 39.17 1.23
N ALA A 185 -43.59 39.72 2.23
CA ALA A 185 -42.14 39.63 2.32
C ALA A 185 -41.70 38.17 2.49
N ARG A 186 -40.94 37.64 1.53
CA ARG A 186 -40.37 36.28 1.53
C ARG A 186 -38.94 36.32 1.03
N ILE A 187 -38.10 35.44 1.57
CA ILE A 187 -36.71 35.25 1.14
C ILE A 187 -36.43 33.76 0.99
N PRO A 188 -35.50 33.36 0.11
CA PRO A 188 -35.00 32.00 0.05
C PRO A 188 -34.44 31.54 1.39
N LEU A 189 -34.51 30.24 1.66
CA LEU A 189 -33.91 29.64 2.84
C LEU A 189 -32.40 29.54 2.63
N PHE A 190 -31.62 30.04 3.59
CA PHE A 190 -30.17 29.90 3.61
C PHE A 190 -29.71 29.27 4.91
N ILE A 191 -28.93 28.20 4.81
CA ILE A 191 -28.34 27.54 5.99
C ILE A 191 -26.83 27.64 5.87
N ASN A 192 -26.19 28.06 6.95
CA ASN A 192 -24.74 28.24 6.98
C ASN A 192 -24.15 27.48 8.15
N GLN A 193 -23.63 26.30 7.85
CA GLN A 193 -22.87 25.50 8.80
C GLN A 193 -21.39 25.86 8.67
N LYS A 194 -20.83 26.43 9.74
CA LYS A 194 -19.40 26.76 9.80
C LYS A 194 -18.57 25.52 10.16
N LEU A 195 -17.28 25.57 9.80
CA LEU A 195 -16.32 24.56 10.26
C LEU A 195 -16.23 24.61 11.78
N ASP A 196 -16.69 23.55 12.42
CA ASP A 196 -16.61 23.32 13.86
C ASP A 196 -16.30 21.85 14.13
N ILE A 197 -15.79 21.53 15.32
CA ILE A 197 -15.53 20.16 15.77
C ILE A 197 -16.82 19.32 15.75
N ASN A 198 -17.99 19.96 15.87
CA ASN A 198 -19.30 19.32 15.79
C ASN A 198 -19.77 19.06 14.35
N SER A 199 -19.12 19.63 13.33
CA SER A 199 -19.45 19.46 11.91
C SER A 199 -18.78 18.22 11.29
N LEU A 200 -18.79 17.13 12.06
CA LEU A 200 -18.07 15.91 11.73
C LEU A 200 -18.78 15.17 10.59
N TYR A 201 -18.03 14.75 9.58
CA TYR A 201 -18.54 13.91 8.50
C TYR A 201 -17.64 12.71 8.26
N TYR A 202 -18.20 11.67 7.66
CA TYR A 202 -17.47 10.47 7.28
C TYR A 202 -17.43 10.35 5.76
N GLN A 203 -16.37 9.74 5.25
CA GLN A 203 -16.24 9.51 3.82
C GLN A 203 -15.71 8.12 3.54
N LEU A 204 -16.37 7.42 2.62
CA LEU A 204 -15.99 6.10 2.14
C LEU A 204 -15.82 6.16 0.63
N GLY A 205 -14.93 5.38 0.04
CA GLY A 205 -14.75 5.43 -1.39
C GLY A 205 -13.96 4.27 -1.96
N LEU A 206 -14.00 4.18 -3.27
CA LEU A 206 -13.21 3.25 -4.06
C LEU A 206 -12.44 4.04 -5.11
N GLY A 207 -11.24 3.56 -5.42
CA GLY A 207 -10.38 4.16 -6.42
C GLY A 207 -9.79 3.14 -7.37
N ILE A 208 -9.50 3.60 -8.58
CA ILE A 208 -8.62 2.91 -9.52
C ILE A 208 -7.50 3.89 -9.84
N LYS A 209 -6.27 3.50 -9.54
CA LYS A 209 -5.06 4.22 -9.95
C LYS A 209 -4.43 3.50 -11.12
N TYR A 210 -3.84 4.24 -12.06
CA TYR A 210 -3.09 3.73 -13.19
C TYR A 210 -1.70 4.38 -13.23
N ASN A 211 -0.67 3.55 -13.22
CA ASN A 211 0.73 3.94 -13.24
C ASN A 211 1.16 4.37 -14.64
N VAL A 212 1.09 5.69 -14.89
CA VAL A 212 1.48 6.29 -16.17
C VAL A 212 3.00 6.35 -16.27
N SER A 213 3.66 6.87 -15.24
CA SER A 213 5.11 7.05 -15.19
C SER A 213 5.65 7.00 -13.77
N ARG A 214 6.98 7.08 -13.64
CA ARG A 214 7.64 7.23 -12.34
C ARG A 214 7.11 8.40 -11.51
N LEU A 215 6.62 9.46 -12.14
CA LEU A 215 6.23 10.71 -11.47
C LEU A 215 4.73 10.88 -11.34
N ILE A 216 3.93 10.25 -12.20
CA ILE A 216 2.50 10.54 -12.33
C ILE A 216 1.69 9.24 -12.38
N ASP A 217 0.63 9.21 -11.59
CA ASP A 217 -0.48 8.27 -11.71
C ASP A 217 -1.73 9.00 -12.19
N LEU A 218 -2.52 8.33 -13.02
CA LEU A 218 -3.89 8.71 -13.32
C LEU A 218 -4.80 8.04 -12.30
N GLU A 219 -5.86 8.72 -11.88
CA GLU A 219 -6.74 8.23 -10.85
C GLU A 219 -8.20 8.50 -11.16
N ALA A 220 -9.04 7.51 -10.88
CA ALA A 220 -10.48 7.65 -10.80
C ALA A 220 -10.93 7.28 -9.38
N ARG A 221 -11.65 8.17 -8.70
CA ARG A 221 -12.21 7.93 -7.36
C ARG A 221 -13.71 8.14 -7.35
N THR A 222 -14.42 7.23 -6.70
CA THR A 222 -15.82 7.40 -6.31
C THR A 222 -15.88 7.51 -4.79
N MET A 223 -16.44 8.59 -4.27
CA MET A 223 -16.52 8.85 -2.83
C MET A 223 -17.97 9.08 -2.41
N TYR A 224 -18.38 8.39 -1.35
CA TYR A 224 -19.64 8.57 -0.66
C TYR A 224 -19.39 9.35 0.64
N MET A 225 -20.04 10.50 0.76
CA MET A 225 -19.93 11.42 1.89
C MET A 225 -21.16 11.24 2.77
N ILE A 226 -20.93 11.02 4.07
CA ILE A 226 -21.95 10.90 5.09
C ILE A 226 -21.87 12.15 5.96
N SER A 227 -22.78 13.10 5.77
CA SER A 227 -22.75 14.38 6.50
C SER A 227 -23.02 14.20 7.99
N GLY A 228 -23.91 13.28 8.36
CA GLY A 228 -24.47 13.20 9.71
C GLY A 228 -25.44 14.34 10.06
N ASP A 229 -25.81 15.15 9.07
CA ASP A 229 -26.49 16.44 9.19
C ASP A 229 -27.64 16.49 8.16
N ASP A 230 -28.82 16.89 8.61
CA ASP A 230 -30.08 16.89 7.86
C ASP A 230 -30.35 18.24 7.17
N GLU A 231 -29.47 19.20 7.40
CA GLU A 231 -29.50 20.52 6.79
C GLU A 231 -28.59 20.59 5.56
N PHE A 232 -27.80 19.54 5.32
CA PHE A 232 -26.80 19.50 4.26
C PHE A 232 -27.41 19.49 2.85
N ASP A 233 -28.61 18.94 2.65
CA ASP A 233 -29.32 19.07 1.37
C ASP A 233 -30.09 20.39 1.20
N GLY A 234 -30.17 21.20 2.26
CA GLY A 234 -30.84 22.50 2.29
C GLY A 234 -32.35 22.47 2.50
N GLY A 235 -32.94 21.35 2.96
CA GLY A 235 -34.38 21.22 3.18
C GLY A 235 -34.95 22.03 4.35
N GLY A 236 -34.16 22.38 5.37
CA GLY A 236 -34.67 22.95 6.61
C GLY A 236 -33.60 23.06 7.69
N TYR A 237 -33.90 23.73 8.81
CA TYR A 237 -32.94 23.97 9.91
C TYR A 237 -32.86 22.82 10.91
N ALA A 238 -33.40 21.63 10.57
CA ALA A 238 -33.59 20.49 11.46
C ALA A 238 -34.15 20.86 12.85
N GLY A 239 -35.00 21.89 12.92
CA GLY A 239 -35.62 22.32 14.17
C GLY A 239 -36.76 21.39 14.58
N PRO A 240 -37.21 21.40 15.86
CA PRO A 240 -38.38 20.61 16.27
C PRO A 240 -39.64 20.88 15.43
N ALA A 241 -39.79 22.12 14.95
CA ALA A 241 -40.89 22.54 14.09
C ALA A 241 -40.81 21.97 12.66
N ASP A 242 -39.63 21.60 12.16
CA ASP A 242 -39.45 21.02 10.82
C ASP A 242 -39.95 19.58 10.79
N TYR A 243 -39.97 18.89 11.94
CA TYR A 243 -40.43 17.50 12.08
C TYR A 243 -41.81 17.35 12.71
N ASP A 244 -42.49 18.46 13.00
CA ASP A 244 -43.85 18.47 13.51
C ASP A 244 -44.85 18.64 12.35
N PRO A 245 -45.67 17.61 12.03
CA PRO A 245 -46.68 17.70 10.98
C PRO A 245 -47.70 18.83 11.17
N SER A 246 -47.90 19.27 12.42
CA SER A 246 -48.86 20.33 12.77
C SER A 246 -48.25 21.75 12.69
N SER A 247 -46.94 21.86 12.54
CA SER A 247 -46.25 23.13 12.37
C SER A 247 -46.43 23.68 10.96
N ASN A 248 -46.55 25.00 10.85
CA ASN A 248 -46.75 25.72 9.58
C ASN A 248 -45.47 25.87 8.73
N VAL A 249 -44.31 25.40 9.20
CA VAL A 249 -43.04 25.46 8.44
C VAL A 249 -43.04 24.43 7.32
N SER A 250 -42.44 24.75 6.17
CA SER A 250 -42.20 23.80 5.07
C SER A 250 -41.55 22.49 5.54
N LYS A 251 -41.95 21.37 4.92
CA LYS A 251 -41.64 20.00 5.38
C LYS A 251 -40.69 19.24 4.47
N TYR A 252 -39.68 19.92 3.92
CA TYR A 252 -38.71 19.24 3.06
C TYR A 252 -37.94 18.17 3.86
N ASN A 253 -37.52 18.44 5.10
CA ASN A 253 -36.84 17.47 5.99
C ASN A 253 -37.72 16.29 6.45
N MET A 254 -38.96 16.19 5.97
CA MET A 254 -39.88 15.08 6.28
C MET A 254 -40.15 14.19 5.06
N ILE A 255 -39.58 14.50 3.90
CA ILE A 255 -39.74 13.70 2.68
C ILE A 255 -39.12 12.31 2.87
N ASN A 256 -38.01 12.25 3.60
CA ASN A 256 -37.27 11.08 3.97
C ASN A 256 -37.21 10.99 5.50
N LYS A 257 -37.13 9.76 6.02
CA LYS A 257 -37.07 9.53 7.48
C LYS A 257 -35.64 9.55 8.03
N ARG A 258 -34.64 9.56 7.15
CA ARG A 258 -33.23 9.63 7.52
C ARG A 258 -32.91 11.05 7.99
N ARG A 259 -31.91 11.18 8.86
CA ARG A 259 -31.48 12.46 9.45
C ARG A 259 -30.11 12.93 8.94
N SER A 260 -29.64 12.32 7.86
CA SER A 260 -28.29 12.52 7.35
C SER A 260 -28.38 12.52 5.86
N ASP A 261 -28.07 13.67 5.29
CA ASP A 261 -28.03 13.86 3.85
C ASP A 261 -26.67 13.53 3.29
N ASN A 262 -26.66 12.61 2.34
CA ASN A 262 -25.41 12.05 1.87
C ASN A 262 -25.20 12.39 0.40
N ALA A 263 -23.99 12.86 0.11
CA ALA A 263 -23.55 13.14 -1.24
C ALA A 263 -22.66 12.01 -1.78
N TRP A 264 -22.68 11.88 -3.09
CA TRP A 264 -21.84 10.97 -3.85
C TRP A 264 -21.06 11.76 -4.88
N THR A 265 -19.76 11.50 -4.99
CA THR A 265 -18.88 12.17 -5.95
C THR A 265 -18.15 11.15 -6.80
N VAL A 266 -17.95 11.51 -8.06
CA VAL A 266 -17.16 10.76 -9.03
C VAL A 266 -16.12 11.70 -9.59
N ASN A 267 -14.85 11.39 -9.37
CA ASN A 267 -13.73 12.27 -9.63
C ASN A 267 -12.69 11.59 -10.51
N LEU A 268 -12.07 12.38 -11.38
CA LEU A 268 -10.83 12.04 -12.08
C LEU A 268 -9.71 12.94 -11.57
N GLY A 269 -8.51 12.40 -11.45
CA GLY A 269 -7.38 13.11 -10.87
C GLY A 269 -6.03 12.59 -11.33
N LEU A 270 -5.01 13.35 -10.97
CA LEU A 270 -3.60 13.03 -11.16
C LEU A 270 -2.94 12.98 -9.79
N SER A 271 -2.11 11.97 -9.56
CA SER A 271 -1.28 11.85 -8.37
C SER A 271 0.19 11.96 -8.73
N PHE A 272 0.87 12.92 -8.13
CA PHE A 272 2.27 13.25 -8.36
C PHE A 272 3.13 12.61 -7.27
N LYS A 273 3.93 11.63 -7.63
CA LYS A 273 4.85 10.92 -6.73
C LYS A 273 6.04 11.81 -6.39
N LEU A 274 6.27 12.03 -5.10
CA LEU A 274 7.33 12.90 -4.61
C LEU A 274 8.53 12.07 -4.13
N GLY A 275 9.72 12.45 -4.60
CA GLY A 275 10.99 11.92 -4.12
C GLY A 275 11.95 11.51 -5.24
N LYS A 276 13.14 11.06 -4.84
CA LYS A 276 14.27 10.79 -5.74
C LYS A 276 14.31 9.34 -6.25
N HIS A 277 13.59 8.42 -5.63
CA HIS A 277 13.68 6.99 -5.94
C HIS A 277 13.00 6.66 -7.29
N MET A 278 13.36 5.50 -7.84
CA MET A 278 12.86 5.06 -9.15
C MET A 278 11.41 4.56 -9.11
N THR A 279 10.96 4.08 -7.96
CA THR A 279 9.63 3.49 -7.79
C THR A 279 8.96 4.06 -6.54
N HIS A 280 7.64 4.09 -6.56
CA HIS A 280 6.82 4.47 -5.42
C HIS A 280 6.31 3.22 -4.69
N LEU A 281 6.27 3.26 -3.36
CA LEU A 281 5.99 2.13 -2.49
C LEU A 281 4.65 1.45 -2.81
N ALA A 282 3.64 2.22 -3.22
CA ALA A 282 2.33 1.69 -3.62
C ALA A 282 2.37 0.74 -4.84
N TRP A 283 3.42 0.82 -5.67
CA TRP A 283 3.57 0.03 -6.88
C TRP A 283 4.64 -1.07 -6.75
N HIS A 284 5.21 -1.24 -5.56
CA HIS A 284 6.29 -2.19 -5.33
C HIS A 284 5.76 -3.51 -4.74
N ASP A 285 6.21 -4.63 -5.31
CA ASP A 285 5.94 -5.96 -4.76
C ASP A 285 6.94 -6.28 -3.64
N PRO A 286 6.49 -6.52 -2.40
CA PRO A 286 7.40 -6.87 -1.30
C PRO A 286 8.24 -8.12 -1.56
N LEU A 287 7.78 -9.07 -2.40
CA LEU A 287 8.47 -10.33 -2.65
C LEU A 287 9.39 -10.31 -3.88
N GLN A 288 9.30 -9.28 -4.71
CA GLN A 288 10.07 -9.19 -5.96
C GLN A 288 11.59 -9.31 -5.75
N GLU A 289 12.11 -8.73 -4.67
CA GLU A 289 13.54 -8.84 -4.32
C GLU A 289 13.92 -10.28 -3.96
N ALA A 290 13.08 -10.98 -3.20
CA ALA A 290 13.34 -12.37 -2.81
C ALA A 290 13.31 -13.28 -4.06
N TYR A 291 12.34 -13.09 -4.94
CA TYR A 291 12.27 -13.83 -6.20
C TYR A 291 13.45 -13.56 -7.12
N TYR A 292 13.89 -12.31 -7.24
CA TYR A 292 15.08 -11.97 -8.02
C TYR A 292 16.34 -12.65 -7.47
N ARG A 293 16.53 -12.67 -6.15
CA ARG A 293 17.67 -13.36 -5.54
C ARG A 293 17.61 -14.86 -5.74
N ALA A 294 16.43 -15.46 -5.56
CA ALA A 294 16.22 -16.89 -5.80
C ALA A 294 16.55 -17.26 -7.25
N SER A 295 16.09 -16.48 -8.23
CA SER A 295 16.36 -16.74 -9.64
C SER A 295 17.84 -16.55 -10.00
N VAL A 296 18.53 -15.57 -9.40
CA VAL A 296 19.98 -15.39 -9.57
C VAL A 296 20.74 -16.60 -9.01
N LEU A 297 20.34 -17.12 -7.86
CA LEU A 297 20.98 -18.28 -7.24
C LEU A 297 20.70 -19.57 -8.01
N GLU A 298 19.48 -19.75 -8.51
CA GLU A 298 19.10 -20.91 -9.33
C GLU A 298 19.86 -20.94 -10.66
N ASN A 299 20.06 -19.77 -11.29
CA ASN A 299 20.80 -19.64 -12.54
C ASN A 299 22.32 -19.55 -12.34
N LYS A 300 22.80 -19.42 -11.10
CA LYS A 300 24.23 -19.49 -10.82
C LYS A 300 24.64 -20.94 -10.98
N SER A 301 25.24 -21.27 -12.12
CA SER A 301 25.89 -22.57 -12.32
C SER A 301 26.80 -22.84 -11.13
N PRO A 302 26.74 -24.02 -10.49
CA PRO A 302 27.79 -24.40 -9.57
C PRO A 302 29.07 -24.45 -10.41
N GLU A 303 29.93 -23.46 -10.22
CA GLU A 303 31.29 -23.49 -10.73
C GLU A 303 31.98 -24.56 -9.87
N LEU A 304 31.84 -25.81 -10.29
CA LEU A 304 32.58 -26.91 -9.68
C LEU A 304 34.03 -26.71 -10.09
N ILE A 305 34.80 -26.02 -9.24
CA ILE A 305 36.23 -25.89 -9.41
C ILE A 305 36.80 -27.28 -9.11
N VAL A 306 37.04 -28.04 -10.18
CA VAL A 306 37.72 -29.33 -10.12
C VAL A 306 39.22 -29.03 -10.15
N CYS A 307 39.96 -29.49 -9.15
CA CYS A 307 41.42 -29.29 -9.05
C CYS A 307 41.81 -27.82 -8.88
N GLU A 308 41.32 -27.19 -7.80
CA GLU A 308 41.67 -25.80 -7.43
C GLU A 308 43.18 -25.66 -7.20
N LYS A 309 43.81 -26.66 -6.58
CA LYS A 309 45.27 -26.67 -6.31
C LYS A 309 46.13 -27.16 -7.47
N GLY A 310 45.53 -27.73 -8.52
CA GLY A 310 46.24 -28.34 -9.64
C GLY A 310 46.64 -29.80 -9.39
N ASP A 311 47.66 -30.24 -10.11
CA ASP A 311 48.31 -31.56 -10.05
C ASP A 311 49.83 -31.28 -10.20
N ALA A 312 50.54 -31.21 -9.08
CA ALA A 312 51.91 -30.69 -9.01
C ALA A 312 52.96 -31.66 -9.55
N ASP A 313 52.77 -32.97 -9.30
CA ASP A 313 53.69 -34.03 -9.73
C ASP A 313 53.30 -34.66 -11.08
N ASN A 314 52.14 -34.28 -11.62
CA ASN A 314 51.57 -34.71 -12.90
C ASN A 314 51.31 -36.22 -12.95
N ASP A 315 50.87 -36.80 -11.84
CA ASP A 315 50.51 -38.21 -11.75
C ASP A 315 49.06 -38.50 -12.23
N GLY A 316 48.27 -37.45 -12.45
CA GLY A 316 46.88 -37.50 -12.93
C GLY A 316 45.81 -37.43 -11.84
N VAL A 317 46.20 -37.28 -10.57
CA VAL A 317 45.32 -37.02 -9.42
C VAL A 317 45.58 -35.62 -8.90
N CYS A 318 44.51 -34.84 -8.74
CA CYS A 318 44.66 -33.46 -8.31
C CYS A 318 45.04 -33.36 -6.84
N ASP A 319 45.93 -32.42 -6.49
CA ASP A 319 46.44 -32.13 -5.15
C ASP A 319 45.34 -31.96 -4.08
N ASP A 320 44.12 -31.62 -4.49
CA ASP A 320 42.96 -31.52 -3.61
C ASP A 320 42.48 -32.86 -3.06
N TRP A 321 42.77 -33.95 -3.78
CA TRP A 321 42.37 -35.33 -3.49
C TRP A 321 43.54 -36.32 -3.46
N ASP A 322 44.72 -35.87 -3.84
CA ASP A 322 45.95 -36.65 -3.81
C ASP A 322 46.46 -36.87 -2.38
N ARG A 323 46.77 -38.13 -2.07
CA ARG A 323 47.35 -38.57 -0.80
C ARG A 323 48.88 -38.58 -0.82
N GLN A 324 49.49 -38.62 -1.99
CA GLN A 324 50.93 -38.61 -2.18
C GLN A 324 51.32 -37.53 -3.21
N PRO A 325 51.34 -36.23 -2.80
CA PRO A 325 51.56 -35.08 -3.69
C PRO A 325 52.98 -34.94 -4.30
N ASP A 326 53.79 -35.98 -4.16
CA ASP A 326 55.19 -36.06 -4.55
C ASP A 326 55.51 -37.40 -5.22
N THR A 327 54.53 -38.00 -5.88
CA THR A 327 54.69 -39.22 -6.64
C THR A 327 55.81 -39.05 -7.69
N PRO A 328 56.76 -40.00 -7.79
CA PRO A 328 57.82 -39.94 -8.79
C PRO A 328 57.26 -39.93 -10.21
N SER A 329 57.81 -39.06 -11.06
CA SER A 329 57.39 -38.95 -12.46
C SER A 329 57.48 -40.31 -13.18
N GLY A 330 56.37 -40.72 -13.79
CA GLY A 330 56.24 -41.99 -14.50
C GLY A 330 55.79 -43.17 -13.64
N ALA A 331 55.63 -42.99 -12.32
CA ALA A 331 54.97 -43.98 -11.47
C ALA A 331 53.49 -44.07 -11.86
N ARG A 332 52.92 -45.26 -11.75
CA ARG A 332 51.48 -45.47 -11.88
C ARG A 332 50.86 -45.30 -10.50
N VAL A 333 49.77 -44.56 -10.42
CA VAL A 333 49.04 -44.30 -9.17
C VAL A 333 47.64 -44.88 -9.17
N ASP A 334 47.08 -45.05 -7.97
CA ASP A 334 45.66 -45.37 -7.79
C ASP A 334 44.76 -44.11 -7.86
N GLY A 335 43.46 -44.28 -7.64
CA GLY A 335 42.50 -43.16 -7.67
C GLY A 335 42.67 -42.15 -6.53
N ALA A 336 43.63 -42.35 -5.63
CA ALA A 336 43.98 -41.44 -4.54
C ALA A 336 45.39 -40.84 -4.70
N GLY A 337 46.06 -41.05 -5.84
CA GLY A 337 47.39 -40.50 -6.15
C GLY A 337 48.54 -41.25 -5.48
N VAL A 338 48.28 -42.44 -4.91
CA VAL A 338 49.33 -43.23 -4.27
C VAL A 338 50.02 -44.13 -5.29
N ALA A 339 51.36 -44.11 -5.31
CA ALA A 339 52.17 -44.97 -6.18
C ALA A 339 51.86 -46.46 -5.93
N LEU A 340 51.66 -47.22 -7.00
CA LEU A 340 51.37 -48.65 -6.92
C LEU A 340 52.58 -49.43 -6.40
N ASP A 341 52.30 -50.34 -5.46
CA ASP A 341 53.17 -51.38 -4.90
C ASP A 341 52.29 -52.62 -4.76
N ILE A 342 52.31 -53.48 -5.79
CA ILE A 342 51.33 -54.57 -5.91
C ILE A 342 51.63 -55.77 -5.00
N ASP A 343 52.90 -55.99 -4.63
CA ASP A 343 53.32 -57.08 -3.76
C ASP A 343 53.55 -56.66 -2.29
N MET A 344 53.46 -55.35 -2.03
CA MET A 344 53.48 -54.72 -0.71
C MET A 344 54.81 -54.89 0.03
N ASP A 345 55.93 -54.93 -0.70
CA ASP A 345 57.26 -55.05 -0.13
C ASP A 345 57.90 -53.70 0.27
N GLY A 346 57.25 -52.59 -0.09
CA GLY A 346 57.68 -51.23 0.20
C GLY A 346 58.51 -50.58 -0.90
N VAL A 347 58.74 -51.24 -2.03
CA VAL A 347 59.31 -50.69 -3.27
C VAL A 347 58.20 -50.49 -4.29
N ILE A 348 57.98 -49.24 -4.72
CA ILE A 348 56.96 -48.95 -5.74
C ILE A 348 57.25 -49.72 -7.05
N ASP A 349 56.21 -50.12 -7.77
CA ASP A 349 56.27 -50.89 -9.02
C ASP A 349 57.19 -50.25 -10.09
N LEU A 350 57.38 -48.93 -10.04
CA LEU A 350 58.30 -48.20 -10.93
C LEU A 350 59.78 -48.60 -10.71
N ASN A 351 60.14 -48.85 -9.45
CA ASN A 351 61.51 -49.14 -9.01
C ASN A 351 61.71 -50.64 -8.69
N ASP A 352 60.65 -51.43 -8.68
CA ASP A 352 60.68 -52.86 -8.44
C ASP A 352 60.93 -53.66 -9.73
N LYS A 353 61.98 -54.49 -9.72
CA LYS A 353 62.31 -55.41 -10.81
C LYS A 353 61.43 -56.66 -10.83
N CYS A 354 60.85 -57.01 -9.69
CA CYS A 354 60.10 -58.23 -9.46
C CYS A 354 58.66 -57.96 -9.03
N VAL A 355 58.04 -56.87 -9.49
CA VAL A 355 56.66 -56.36 -9.30
C VAL A 355 55.66 -57.25 -8.53
N THR A 356 55.55 -58.54 -8.82
CA THR A 356 54.58 -59.46 -8.19
C THR A 356 55.13 -60.35 -7.06
N VAL A 357 56.40 -60.23 -6.68
CA VAL A 357 57.09 -61.15 -5.75
C VAL A 357 57.95 -60.36 -4.75
N PRO A 358 57.57 -60.33 -3.45
CA PRO A 358 58.20 -59.45 -2.48
C PRO A 358 59.71 -59.68 -2.32
N GLY A 359 60.45 -58.57 -2.23
CA GLY A 359 61.88 -58.57 -1.98
C GLY A 359 62.36 -57.39 -1.13
N PRO A 360 63.62 -57.43 -0.67
CA PRO A 360 64.20 -56.30 0.03
C PRO A 360 64.55 -55.14 -0.93
N VAL A 361 64.45 -53.91 -0.44
CA VAL A 361 64.85 -52.68 -1.16
C VAL A 361 66.28 -52.77 -1.69
N GLU A 362 67.20 -53.40 -0.93
CA GLU A 362 68.59 -53.59 -1.33
C GLU A 362 68.77 -54.41 -2.63
N ASN A 363 67.75 -55.20 -3.00
CA ASN A 363 67.73 -56.01 -4.22
C ASN A 363 66.64 -55.56 -5.21
N GLN A 364 66.23 -54.29 -5.15
CA GLN A 364 65.28 -53.69 -6.10
C GLN A 364 63.95 -54.45 -6.16
N GLY A 365 63.41 -54.80 -4.98
CA GLY A 365 62.15 -55.53 -4.80
C GLY A 365 62.19 -57.01 -5.20
N CYS A 366 63.34 -57.54 -5.64
CA CYS A 366 63.46 -58.97 -5.95
C CYS A 366 63.88 -59.83 -4.75
N PRO A 367 63.35 -61.06 -4.62
CA PRO A 367 63.76 -61.99 -3.57
C PRO A 367 65.25 -62.34 -3.67
N THR A 368 65.91 -62.47 -2.53
CA THR A 368 67.37 -62.71 -2.43
C THR A 368 67.75 -64.20 -2.45
N ASN A 369 66.76 -65.09 -2.44
CA ASN A 369 66.96 -66.55 -2.46
C ASN A 369 66.52 -67.13 -3.81
N LYS A 370 67.43 -67.86 -4.47
CA LYS A 370 67.20 -68.56 -5.75
C LYS A 370 66.23 -69.73 -5.64
#